data_AF-A0A5K0YC50-F1
#
_entry.id   AF-A0A5K0YC50-F1
#
_cell.length_a   1.000
_cell.length_b   1.000
_cell.length_c   1.000
_cell.angle_alpha   90.00
_cell.angle_beta   90.00
_cell.angle_gamma   90.00
#
_symmetry.space_group_name_H-M   'P 1'
#
loop_
_entity.id
_entity.type
_entity.pdbx_description
1 polymer ?
#
loop_
_entity_poly.entity_id
_entity_poly.type
_entity_poly.pdbx_seq_one_letter_code
_entity_poly.pdbx_strand_id
1 'polypeptide(L)'
;TKFWETRKDRVKNIKRDYLKSRMGEQDCTVVIPDCEPRKMVFQAVIEEGVFRFDCSEDARPASYPSLSFSNPKSREMAITTLKRPEYVPSCGCINGQQFVTIK
;
A
#
# COMPACT_ATOMS: atom_id res chain seq x y z
N THR A 1 -26.92 27.17 -25.15
CA THR A 1 -26.86 25.75 -25.57
C THR A 1 -25.99 25.60 -26.81
N LYS A 2 -24.72 25.21 -26.64
CA LYS A 2 -23.86 24.73 -27.74
C LYS A 2 -22.94 23.65 -27.17
N PHE A 3 -23.46 22.42 -27.21
CA PHE A 3 -22.92 21.26 -26.49
C PHE A 3 -22.80 20.08 -27.47
N TRP A 4 -22.05 20.22 -28.59
CA TRP A 4 -21.72 19.05 -29.43
C TRP A 4 -20.60 19.18 -30.49
N GLU A 5 -20.07 20.35 -30.84
CA GLU A 5 -19.05 20.43 -31.90
C GLU A 5 -17.63 20.56 -31.35
N THR A 6 -16.99 19.41 -31.11
CA THR A 6 -15.57 19.11 -31.42
C THR A 6 -15.22 17.67 -31.00
N ARG A 7 -16.07 16.71 -31.41
CA ARG A 7 -15.71 15.29 -31.49
C ARG A 7 -15.07 15.04 -32.86
N LYS A 8 -13.74 15.15 -33.01
CA LYS A 8 -12.91 14.30 -33.92
C LYS A 8 -11.44 14.67 -34.14
N ASP A 9 -10.93 15.79 -33.62
CA ASP A 9 -9.55 16.22 -33.97
C ASP A 9 -8.47 16.05 -32.88
N ARG A 10 -8.74 15.28 -31.83
CA ARG A 10 -7.73 15.02 -30.77
C ARG A 10 -7.39 13.54 -30.57
N VAL A 11 -7.46 12.75 -31.66
CA VAL A 11 -7.13 11.31 -31.67
C VAL A 11 -5.99 11.00 -32.66
N LYS A 12 -5.05 11.93 -32.83
CA LYS A 12 -3.81 11.66 -33.60
C LYS A 12 -2.63 12.21 -32.79
N ASN A 13 -1.66 11.34 -32.50
CA ASN A 13 -0.44 11.58 -31.70
C ASN A 13 -0.52 11.52 -30.17
N ILE A 14 -1.22 10.53 -29.60
CA ILE A 14 -0.67 9.91 -28.39
C ILE A 14 0.22 8.78 -28.88
N LYS A 15 1.51 9.10 -29.09
CA LYS A 15 2.54 8.05 -29.10
C LYS A 15 2.27 7.20 -27.87
N ARG A 16 2.31 5.88 -28.03
CA ARG A 16 2.30 4.92 -26.91
C ARG A 16 3.61 5.04 -26.15
N ASP A 17 3.91 6.24 -25.68
CA ASP A 17 4.84 6.48 -24.60
C ASP A 17 4.08 5.94 -23.41
N TYR A 18 4.25 4.63 -23.19
CA TYR A 18 4.07 3.97 -21.92
C TYR A 18 4.41 5.02 -20.87
N LEU A 19 3.39 5.52 -20.16
CA LEU A 19 3.60 6.24 -18.91
C LEU A 19 4.18 5.17 -17.98
N LYS A 20 5.50 4.96 -18.12
CA LYS A 20 6.31 4.16 -17.24
C LYS A 20 6.15 4.87 -15.91
N SER A 21 5.32 4.30 -15.03
CA SER A 21 5.19 4.75 -13.66
C SER A 21 6.61 4.86 -13.12
N ARG A 22 7.11 6.08 -12.95
CA ARG A 22 8.37 6.36 -12.25
C ARG A 22 8.13 6.11 -10.76
N MET A 23 7.95 4.83 -10.41
CA MET A 23 8.35 4.37 -9.09
C MET A 23 9.86 4.51 -9.11
N GLY A 24 10.44 5.30 -8.19
CA GLY A 24 11.83 5.71 -8.23
C GLY A 24 12.77 4.56 -8.63
N GLU A 25 13.56 4.78 -9.66
CA GLU A 25 14.69 3.92 -10.01
C GLU A 25 15.71 4.08 -8.88
N GLN A 26 15.50 3.33 -7.80
CA GLN A 26 16.55 3.02 -6.85
C GLN A 26 17.13 1.71 -7.33
N ASP A 27 18.31 1.80 -7.99
CA ASP A 27 19.22 0.69 -8.22
C ASP A 27 19.78 0.22 -6.86
N CYS A 28 18.90 -0.32 -6.06
CA CYS A 28 19.25 -1.17 -4.95
C CYS A 28 18.88 -2.55 -5.44
N THR A 29 19.84 -3.35 -5.92
CA THR A 29 19.70 -4.81 -5.88
C THR A 29 19.65 -5.22 -4.41
N VAL A 30 18.56 -4.86 -3.72
CA VAL A 30 18.20 -5.44 -2.44
C VAL A 30 17.73 -6.82 -2.80
N VAL A 31 18.63 -7.80 -2.67
CA VAL A 31 18.22 -9.18 -2.56
C VAL A 31 17.41 -9.24 -1.27
N ILE A 32 16.09 -9.08 -1.39
CA ILE A 32 15.19 -9.29 -0.25
C ILE A 32 15.22 -10.81 -0.05
N PRO A 33 15.84 -11.30 1.03
CA PRO A 33 15.91 -12.74 1.26
C PRO A 33 14.47 -13.26 1.36
N ASP A 34 14.26 -14.47 0.86
CA ASP A 34 13.01 -15.16 1.10
C ASP A 34 12.78 -15.21 2.61
N CYS A 35 11.57 -14.83 3.02
CA CYS A 35 11.21 -14.73 4.42
C CYS A 35 10.01 -15.61 4.66
N GLU A 36 10.18 -16.55 5.59
CA GLU A 36 9.10 -17.42 6.04
C GLU A 36 7.91 -16.60 6.53
N PRO A 37 6.66 -17.06 6.28
CA PRO A 37 5.47 -16.36 6.74
C PRO A 37 5.49 -16.13 8.25
N ARG A 38 5.50 -14.87 8.67
CA ARG A 38 5.43 -14.46 10.07
C ARG A 38 4.17 -13.67 10.36
N LYS A 39 3.64 -13.78 11.58
CA LYS A 39 2.48 -12.99 12.00
C LYS A 39 2.80 -11.50 11.94
N MET A 40 1.87 -10.73 11.38
CA MET A 40 1.99 -9.29 11.30
C MET A 40 1.74 -8.65 12.67
N VAL A 41 2.38 -7.50 12.91
CA VAL A 41 2.15 -6.66 14.09
C VAL A 41 0.92 -5.81 13.81
N PHE A 42 -0.04 -5.75 14.73
CA PHE A 42 -1.25 -4.96 14.55
C PHE A 42 -1.39 -3.83 15.56
N GLN A 43 -2.02 -2.75 15.14
CA GLN A 43 -2.39 -1.61 15.99
C GLN A 43 -3.80 -1.16 15.64
N ALA A 44 -4.66 -0.96 16.63
CA ALA A 44 -5.96 -0.34 16.41
C ALA A 44 -5.78 1.14 16.05
N VAL A 45 -6.47 1.60 15.02
CA VAL A 45 -6.36 2.97 14.48
C VAL A 45 -7.72 3.49 14.03
N ILE A 46 -7.89 4.81 13.98
CA ILE A 46 -9.09 5.50 13.47
C ILE A 46 -10.34 5.28 14.34
N GLU A 47 -10.92 4.08 14.32
CA GLU A 47 -12.14 3.73 15.04
C GLU A 47 -12.14 2.28 15.52
N GLU A 48 -13.07 1.95 16.42
CA GLU A 48 -13.14 0.62 17.01
C GLU A 48 -13.39 -0.46 15.94
N GLY A 49 -12.53 -1.49 15.92
CA GLY A 49 -12.61 -2.58 14.94
C GLY A 49 -11.76 -2.35 13.69
N VAL A 50 -11.16 -1.18 13.51
CA VAL A 50 -10.22 -0.90 12.42
C VAL A 50 -8.78 -1.09 12.91
N PHE A 51 -8.04 -1.94 12.20
CA PHE A 51 -6.67 -2.32 12.57
C PHE A 51 -5.71 -2.10 11.40
N ARG A 52 -4.55 -1.55 11.70
CA ARG A 52 -3.37 -1.52 10.82
C ARG A 52 -2.55 -2.77 11.08
N PHE A 53 -2.02 -3.37 10.01
CA PHE A 53 -1.10 -4.50 10.08
C PHE A 53 0.22 -4.16 9.40
N ASP A 54 1.31 -4.26 10.14
CA ASP A 54 2.68 -4.00 9.68
C ASP A 54 3.49 -5.32 9.69
N CYS A 55 4.44 -5.46 8.77
CA CYS A 55 5.30 -6.67 8.73
C CYS A 55 6.21 -6.77 9.95
N SER A 56 6.66 -5.62 10.44
CA SER A 56 7.39 -5.42 11.69
C SER A 56 7.26 -3.96 12.10
N GLU A 57 7.57 -3.65 13.35
CA GLU A 57 7.61 -2.24 13.80
C GLU A 57 8.63 -1.41 13.01
N ASP A 58 9.76 -2.01 12.63
CA ASP A 58 10.80 -1.37 11.80
C ASP A 58 10.38 -1.14 10.35
N ALA A 59 9.42 -1.93 9.84
CA ALA A 59 8.89 -1.76 8.50
C ALA A 59 7.84 -0.64 8.43
N ARG A 60 7.29 -0.21 9.57
CA ARG A 60 6.26 0.84 9.64
C ARG A 60 6.75 2.21 9.13
N PRO A 61 7.93 2.73 9.51
CA PRO A 61 8.42 4.02 8.98
C PRO A 61 8.59 4.00 7.46
N ALA A 62 9.03 2.87 6.89
CA ALA A 62 9.24 2.72 5.45
C ALA A 62 7.93 2.78 4.64
N SER A 63 6.78 2.54 5.28
CA SER A 63 5.48 2.63 4.63
C SER A 63 4.85 4.03 4.69
N TYR A 64 5.51 5.02 5.29
CA TYR A 64 5.02 6.40 5.36
C TYR A 64 5.49 7.25 4.15
N PRO A 65 4.65 8.12 3.57
CA PRO A 65 3.24 8.32 3.88
C PRO A 65 2.35 7.25 3.24
N SER A 66 1.22 6.96 3.88
CA SER A 66 0.20 6.15 3.24
C SER A 66 -0.58 6.96 2.21
N LEU A 67 -0.69 6.43 1.00
CA LEU A 67 -1.47 7.02 -0.09
C LEU A 67 -2.95 6.64 -0.04
N SER A 68 -3.32 5.67 0.81
CA SER A 68 -4.70 5.17 0.92
C SER A 68 -5.59 6.02 1.82
N PHE A 69 -5.03 7.03 2.50
CA PHE A 69 -5.76 7.90 3.42
C PHE A 69 -5.69 9.36 2.96
N SER A 70 -6.83 10.05 2.96
CA SER A 70 -6.88 11.49 2.69
C SER A 70 -6.01 12.30 3.66
N ASN A 71 -5.92 11.84 4.91
CA ASN A 71 -4.96 12.33 5.90
C ASN A 71 -4.01 11.17 6.31
N PRO A 72 -2.75 11.16 5.85
CA PRO A 72 -1.79 10.10 6.18
C PRO A 72 -1.56 9.92 7.69
N LYS A 73 -1.77 10.98 8.49
CA LYS A 73 -1.63 10.90 9.96
C LYS A 73 -2.70 10.04 10.60
N SER A 74 -3.90 9.95 10.01
CA SER A 74 -4.99 9.13 10.54
C SER A 74 -4.59 7.64 10.63
N ARG A 75 -3.70 7.17 9.74
CA ARG A 75 -3.13 5.81 9.83
C ARG A 75 -2.27 5.62 11.08
N GLU A 76 -1.61 6.66 11.56
CA GLU A 76 -0.69 6.59 12.71
C GLU A 76 -1.38 6.87 14.05
N MET A 77 -2.63 7.37 14.03
CA MET A 77 -3.40 7.66 15.24
C MET A 77 -3.86 6.35 15.89
N ALA A 78 -3.05 5.84 16.80
CA ALA A 78 -3.39 4.70 17.63
C ALA A 78 -4.59 5.04 18.54
N ILE A 79 -5.52 4.09 18.64
CA ILE A 79 -6.62 4.15 19.61
C ILE A 79 -6.42 3.07 20.68
N THR A 80 -6.82 3.39 21.90
CA THR A 80 -6.86 2.41 22.99
C THR A 80 -8.13 1.58 22.85
N THR A 81 -7.99 0.27 22.65
CA THR A 81 -9.11 -0.68 22.63
C THR A 81 -8.71 -1.99 23.28
N LEU A 82 -9.68 -2.68 23.89
CA LEU A 82 -9.52 -4.05 24.39
C LEU A 82 -9.79 -5.08 23.28
N LYS A 83 -10.42 -4.68 22.16
CA LYS A 83 -10.73 -5.57 21.05
C LYS A 83 -9.45 -5.92 20.28
N ARG A 84 -9.33 -7.19 19.93
CA ARG A 84 -8.29 -7.72 19.05
C ARG A 84 -8.90 -8.08 17.70
N PRO A 85 -8.12 -8.04 16.61
CA PRO A 85 -8.59 -8.53 15.32
C PRO A 85 -8.90 -10.03 15.43
N GLU A 86 -9.99 -10.45 14.79
CA GLU A 86 -10.40 -11.86 14.74
C GLU A 86 -9.33 -12.72 14.05
N TYR A 87 -8.70 -12.16 13.01
CA TYR A 87 -7.61 -12.80 12.28
C TYR A 87 -6.39 -11.89 12.26
N VAL A 88 -5.23 -12.45 12.59
CA VAL A 88 -3.93 -11.79 12.40
C VAL A 88 -3.27 -12.41 11.17
N PRO A 89 -3.14 -11.67 10.06
CA PRO A 89 -2.51 -12.16 8.85
C PRO A 89 -1.03 -12.50 9.08
N SER A 90 -0.48 -13.29 8.17
CA SER A 90 0.96 -13.54 8.07
C SER A 90 1.50 -12.91 6.79
N CYS A 91 2.68 -12.29 6.86
CA CYS A 91 3.40 -11.79 5.70
C CYS A 91 4.67 -12.59 5.45
N GLY A 92 5.01 -12.80 4.18
CA GLY A 92 6.28 -13.39 3.75
C GLY A 92 6.77 -12.75 2.46
N CYS A 93 7.94 -13.18 2.00
CA CYS A 93 8.52 -12.74 0.74
C CYS A 93 9.08 -13.95 0.00
N ILE A 94 8.77 -14.07 -1.30
CA ILE A 94 9.34 -15.08 -2.22
C ILE A 94 9.80 -14.33 -3.48
N ASN A 95 11.06 -14.50 -3.87
CA ASN A 95 11.64 -13.87 -5.07
C ASN A 95 11.45 -12.33 -5.09
N GLY A 96 11.56 -11.68 -3.93
CA GLY A 96 11.35 -10.24 -3.79
C GLY A 96 9.88 -9.79 -3.88
N GLN A 97 8.94 -10.72 -4.05
CA GLN A 97 7.51 -10.43 -4.03
C GLN A 97 6.93 -10.72 -2.65
N GLN A 98 6.35 -9.69 -2.05
CA GLN A 98 5.63 -9.82 -0.79
C GLN A 98 4.29 -10.52 -1.01
N PHE A 99 3.92 -11.42 -0.11
CA PHE A 99 2.58 -12.02 -0.04
C PHE A 99 2.01 -11.92 1.38
N VAL A 100 0.68 -11.93 1.47
CA VAL A 100 -0.07 -11.90 2.73
C VAL A 100 -1.07 -13.05 2.75
N THR A 101 -1.08 -13.80 3.84
CA THR A 101 -2.00 -14.93 4.04
C THR A 101 -2.93 -14.62 5.21
N ILE A 102 -4.23 -14.77 4.97
CA ILE A 102 -5.29 -14.71 5.97
C ILE A 102 -5.81 -16.15 6.11
N LYS A 103 -5.91 -16.65 7.35
CA LYS A 103 -6.39 -17.99 7.67
C LYS A 103 -7.48 -17.87 8.71
#